data_AF-A0A558D5N7-F1
#
_entry.id   AF-A0A558D5N7-F1
#
_cell.length_a   1.000
_cell.length_b   1.000
_cell.length_c   1.000
_cell.angle_alpha   90.00
_cell.angle_beta   90.00
_cell.angle_gamma   90.00
#
_symmetry.space_group_name_H-M   'P 1'
#
loop_
_entity.id
_entity.type
_entity.pdbx_description
1 polymer ?
#
loop_
_entity_poly.entity_id
_entity_poly.type
_entity_poly.pdbx_seq_one_letter_code
_entity_poly.pdbx_strand_id
1 'polypeptide(L)'
;METESEQQAASADVLSSAAHAARLAMLNTMDERIRYACEALVHPSTSDVLAFLMTYGVVANPKRERSYVSTQVNKWRAERGLGDTGDLPRMSAEMLAELDKGRTVETVEAAAEPQAEPAGAADGQGTATAAAPAKAKRKAPEGSLGFYVVAFMSLLVSVDTSWRFFGIKLGITSVEERAAMFAVVEVALIACGFAMRAGIRSTGKPGPARLILWALCAASGYMAFDLAGPVSGLARVALGPVLGVVMLHLALGIELRHTRQRVTTWARVSRELKERFLSRLGLGDDERDALARTRDRAARRAAHLARASWVTPFRKTRLARALRAANAAHDERMRARLMAELAAVQHADELRRLDLASPWADPLTKALKHLKR
;
A
#
# COMPACT_ATOMS: atom_id res chain seq x y z
N MET A 1 33.53 -39.43 12.99
CA MET A 1 33.67 -38.48 14.11
C MET A 1 32.69 -37.33 14.03
N GLU A 2 32.21 -36.90 12.86
CA GLU A 2 31.20 -35.82 12.77
C GLU A 2 29.81 -36.21 13.33
N THR A 3 29.47 -37.50 13.32
CA THR A 3 28.16 -38.00 13.77
C THR A 3 27.93 -37.89 15.29
N GLU A 4 28.98 -38.00 16.11
CA GLU A 4 28.83 -37.91 17.57
C GLU A 4 28.63 -36.46 18.03
N SER A 5 29.28 -35.49 17.38
CA SER A 5 29.11 -34.07 17.67
C SER A 5 27.72 -33.56 17.27
N GLU A 6 27.17 -34.01 16.14
CA GLU A 6 25.81 -33.66 15.71
C GLU A 6 24.75 -34.27 16.64
N GLN A 7 24.97 -35.51 17.08
CA GLN A 7 24.06 -36.20 17.99
C GLN A 7 24.09 -35.59 19.41
N GLN A 8 25.25 -35.08 19.84
CA GLN A 8 25.40 -34.36 21.11
C GLN A 8 24.80 -32.94 21.08
N ALA A 9 24.89 -32.24 19.93
CA ALA A 9 24.21 -30.95 19.72
C ALA A 9 22.68 -31.11 19.66
N ALA A 10 22.18 -32.12 18.96
CA ALA A 10 20.74 -32.39 18.86
C ALA A 10 20.13 -32.78 20.22
N SER A 11 20.84 -33.56 21.03
CA SER A 11 20.36 -33.94 22.37
C SER A 11 20.38 -32.77 23.36
N ALA A 12 21.36 -31.85 23.27
CA ALA A 12 21.38 -30.62 24.05
C ALA A 12 20.20 -29.68 23.70
N ASP A 13 19.85 -29.57 22.41
CA ASP A 13 18.75 -28.73 21.93
C ASP A 13 17.37 -29.28 22.36
N VAL A 14 17.21 -30.61 22.35
CA VAL A 14 15.99 -31.28 22.85
C VAL A 14 15.83 -31.13 24.37
N LEU A 15 16.93 -31.23 25.15
CA LEU A 15 16.90 -31.02 26.60
C LEU A 15 16.59 -29.56 26.96
N SER A 16 17.14 -28.61 26.19
CA SER A 16 16.83 -27.18 26.31
C SER A 16 15.35 -26.90 26.06
N SER A 17 14.78 -27.51 25.01
CA SER A 17 13.35 -27.39 24.67
C SER A 17 12.42 -27.92 25.76
N ALA A 18 12.70 -29.11 26.31
CA ALA A 18 11.91 -29.67 27.40
C ALA A 18 11.98 -28.83 28.68
N ALA A 19 13.15 -28.27 29.00
CA ALA A 19 13.34 -27.39 30.15
C ALA A 19 12.56 -26.07 30.01
N HIS A 20 12.56 -25.47 28.82
CA HIS A 20 11.77 -24.27 28.52
C HIS A 20 10.26 -24.53 28.66
N ALA A 21 9.77 -25.67 28.18
CA ALA A 21 8.36 -26.06 28.30
C ALA A 21 7.94 -26.21 29.78
N ALA A 22 8.74 -26.94 30.57
CA ALA A 22 8.47 -27.12 32.00
C ALA A 22 8.50 -25.79 32.76
N ARG A 23 9.46 -24.91 32.44
CA ARG A 23 9.57 -23.59 33.06
C ARG A 23 8.38 -22.70 32.72
N LEU A 24 7.94 -22.68 31.46
CA LEU A 24 6.75 -21.91 31.04
C LEU A 24 5.46 -22.42 31.73
N ALA A 25 5.35 -23.72 31.97
CA ALA A 25 4.20 -24.31 32.66
C ALA A 25 4.12 -23.90 34.14
N MET A 26 5.25 -23.65 34.80
CA MET A 26 5.30 -23.18 36.19
C MET A 26 4.95 -21.69 36.36
N LEU A 27 4.98 -20.90 35.28
CA LEU A 27 4.66 -19.47 35.34
C LEU A 27 3.15 -19.26 35.23
N ASN A 28 2.61 -18.48 36.17
CA ASN A 28 1.17 -18.33 36.36
C ASN A 28 0.56 -17.25 35.46
N THR A 29 1.36 -16.25 35.08
CA THR A 29 0.89 -15.11 34.29
C THR A 29 1.51 -15.06 32.89
N MET A 30 0.78 -14.50 31.93
CA MET A 30 1.28 -14.27 30.58
C MET A 30 2.50 -13.33 30.57
N ASP A 31 2.54 -12.35 31.49
CA ASP A 31 3.66 -11.41 31.62
C ASP A 31 4.96 -12.09 32.03
N GLU A 32 4.89 -12.99 33.00
CA GLU A 32 6.05 -13.79 33.42
C GLU A 32 6.56 -14.66 32.28
N ARG A 33 5.65 -15.28 31.52
CA ARG A 33 6.00 -16.12 30.35
C ARG A 33 6.67 -15.30 29.25
N ILE A 34 6.16 -14.10 28.95
CA ILE A 34 6.77 -13.17 27.98
C ILE A 34 8.16 -12.73 28.47
N ARG A 35 8.30 -12.37 29.74
CA ARG A 35 9.58 -11.95 30.31
C ARG A 35 10.61 -13.09 30.25
N TYR A 36 10.21 -14.30 30.59
CA TYR A 36 11.07 -15.49 30.46
C TYR A 36 11.50 -15.74 29.00
N ALA A 37 10.57 -15.62 28.06
CA ALA A 37 10.89 -15.74 26.63
C ALA A 37 11.89 -14.65 26.17
N CYS A 38 11.77 -13.41 26.66
CA CYS A 38 12.75 -12.36 26.39
C CYS A 38 14.13 -12.65 26.96
N GLU A 39 14.22 -13.33 28.11
CA GLU A 39 15.49 -13.71 28.74
C GLU A 39 16.17 -14.91 28.06
N ALA A 40 15.38 -15.84 27.53
CA ALA A 40 15.87 -16.99 26.79
C ALA A 40 16.39 -16.62 25.39
N LEU A 41 15.92 -15.51 24.81
CA LEU A 41 16.32 -15.03 23.49
C LEU A 41 17.44 -13.98 23.59
N VAL A 42 18.49 -14.13 22.78
CA VAL A 42 19.65 -13.20 22.76
C VAL A 42 19.23 -11.80 22.29
N HIS A 43 18.40 -11.73 21.25
CA HIS A 43 17.87 -10.48 20.69
C HIS A 43 16.34 -10.56 20.54
N PRO A 44 15.58 -10.34 21.62
CA PRO A 44 14.14 -10.57 21.60
C PRO A 44 13.42 -9.52 20.76
N SER A 45 12.98 -9.91 19.56
CA SER A 45 11.97 -9.18 18.81
C SER A 45 10.56 -9.66 19.17
N THR A 46 9.55 -8.82 18.95
CA THR A 46 8.14 -9.21 19.19
C THR A 46 7.75 -10.45 18.37
N SER A 47 8.31 -10.63 17.17
CA SER A 47 8.07 -11.82 16.36
C SER A 47 8.72 -13.07 16.94
N ASP A 48 9.94 -12.95 17.46
CA ASP A 48 10.69 -14.10 17.98
C ASP A 48 10.10 -14.59 19.29
N VAL A 49 9.68 -13.66 20.15
CA VAL A 49 8.97 -13.97 21.39
C VAL A 49 7.62 -14.65 21.09
N LEU A 50 6.88 -14.18 20.08
CA LEU A 50 5.65 -14.84 19.66
C LEU A 50 5.91 -16.24 19.11
N ALA A 51 6.94 -16.42 18.29
CA ALA A 51 7.31 -17.71 17.75
C ALA A 51 7.70 -18.68 18.88
N PHE A 52 8.54 -18.23 19.83
CA PHE A 52 8.93 -18.99 21.01
C PHE A 52 7.71 -19.45 21.82
N LEU A 53 6.80 -18.53 22.15
CA LEU A 53 5.60 -18.86 22.93
C LEU A 53 4.61 -19.76 22.16
N MET A 54 4.56 -19.67 20.84
CA MET A 54 3.77 -20.58 20.00
C MET A 54 4.36 -21.99 20.00
N THR A 55 5.69 -22.14 19.91
CA THR A 55 6.37 -23.43 19.94
C THR A 55 6.00 -24.24 21.20
N TYR A 56 5.84 -23.57 22.33
CA TYR A 56 5.47 -24.20 23.60
C TYR A 56 3.97 -24.16 23.91
N GLY A 57 3.12 -23.81 22.94
CA GLY A 57 1.66 -23.84 23.08
C GLY A 57 1.08 -22.80 24.05
N VAL A 58 1.86 -21.80 24.46
CA VAL A 58 1.39 -20.72 25.34
C VAL A 58 0.46 -19.76 24.60
N VAL A 59 0.74 -19.50 23.31
CA VAL A 59 -0.03 -18.59 22.45
C VAL A 59 -0.71 -19.41 21.36
N ALA A 60 -2.05 -19.41 21.35
CA ALA A 60 -2.83 -20.08 20.30
C ALA A 60 -3.10 -19.17 19.09
N ASN A 61 -3.20 -17.85 19.29
CA ASN A 61 -3.48 -16.90 18.23
C ASN A 61 -2.52 -15.70 18.25
N PRO A 62 -1.42 -15.75 17.47
CA PRO A 62 -0.40 -14.71 17.49
C PRO A 62 -0.93 -13.35 17.05
N LYS A 63 -1.99 -13.28 16.21
CA LYS A 63 -2.55 -12.00 15.76
C LYS A 63 -3.26 -11.25 16.87
N ARG A 64 -4.00 -11.97 17.72
CA ARG A 64 -4.74 -11.37 18.84
C ARG A 64 -3.79 -10.89 19.94
N GLU A 65 -2.76 -11.68 20.23
CA GLU A 65 -1.87 -11.44 21.37
C GLU A 65 -0.68 -10.54 21.03
N ARG A 66 -0.42 -10.30 19.74
CA ARG A 66 0.68 -9.44 19.27
C ARG A 66 0.73 -8.07 19.92
N SER A 67 -0.42 -7.40 20.09
CA SER A 67 -0.44 -6.05 20.67
C SER A 67 0.07 -6.08 22.11
N TYR A 68 -0.42 -7.05 22.90
CA TYR A 68 -0.06 -7.22 24.29
C TYR A 68 1.42 -7.61 24.44
N VAL A 69 1.85 -8.63 23.70
CA VAL A 69 3.25 -9.09 23.69
C VAL A 69 4.19 -7.96 23.27
N SER A 70 3.83 -7.16 22.26
CA SER A 70 4.65 -6.01 21.85
C SER A 70 4.82 -4.98 22.96
N THR A 71 3.77 -4.71 23.74
CA THR A 71 3.86 -3.76 24.86
C THR A 71 4.82 -4.28 25.94
N GLN A 72 4.73 -5.57 26.28
CA GLN A 72 5.60 -6.17 27.30
C GLN A 72 7.06 -6.30 26.84
N VAL A 73 7.29 -6.68 25.58
CA VAL A 73 8.64 -6.74 24.99
C VAL A 73 9.26 -5.34 24.95
N ASN A 74 8.49 -4.31 24.59
CA ASN A 74 8.99 -2.92 24.59
C ASN A 74 9.32 -2.44 26.00
N LYS A 75 8.48 -2.77 26.99
CA LYS A 75 8.72 -2.46 28.39
C LYS A 75 10.01 -3.13 28.90
N TRP A 76 10.17 -4.42 28.64
CA TRP A 76 11.38 -5.18 29.02
C TRP A 76 12.64 -4.63 28.35
N ARG A 77 12.58 -4.28 27.05
CA ARG A 77 13.70 -3.65 26.33
C ARG A 77 14.07 -2.29 26.91
N ALA A 78 13.09 -1.47 27.27
CA ALA A 78 13.31 -0.18 27.90
C ALA A 78 13.97 -0.31 29.28
N GLU A 79 13.56 -1.28 30.10
CA GLU A 79 14.16 -1.59 31.41
C GLU A 79 15.65 -1.97 31.29
N ARG A 80 16.06 -2.59 30.17
CA ARG A 80 17.47 -2.97 29.89
C ARG A 80 18.23 -1.98 29.01
N GLY A 81 17.66 -0.81 28.71
CA GLY A 81 18.30 0.20 27.87
C GLY A 81 18.49 -0.20 26.40
N LEU A 82 17.80 -1.24 25.92
CA LEU A 82 17.85 -1.71 24.53
C LEU A 82 16.95 -0.83 23.66
N GLY A 83 17.50 -0.30 22.55
CA GLY A 83 16.77 0.51 21.59
C GLY A 83 15.74 -0.28 20.78
N ASP A 84 14.75 0.42 20.21
CA ASP A 84 13.69 -0.20 19.40
C ASP A 84 14.20 -0.71 18.03
N THR A 85 15.42 -0.32 17.66
CA THR A 85 16.09 -0.72 16.42
C THR A 85 17.14 -1.76 16.80
N GLY A 86 16.93 -3.01 16.41
CA GLY A 86 17.99 -4.00 16.48
C GLY A 86 19.25 -3.44 15.82
N ASP A 87 20.37 -3.57 16.53
CA ASP A 87 21.75 -3.33 16.06
C ASP A 87 22.23 -1.91 15.75
N LEU A 88 21.75 -0.88 16.43
CA LEU A 88 22.57 0.33 16.56
C LEU A 88 22.89 0.59 18.04
N PRO A 89 24.16 0.46 18.46
CA PRO A 89 24.61 1.00 19.74
C PRO A 89 24.12 2.44 19.84
N ARG A 90 23.59 2.83 21.01
CA ARG A 90 23.37 4.26 21.28
C ARG A 90 24.69 4.97 21.00
N MET A 91 24.72 5.82 19.96
CA MET A 91 25.88 6.67 19.71
C MET A 91 26.13 7.46 20.98
N SER A 92 27.30 7.25 21.58
CA SER A 92 27.76 8.05 22.71
C SER A 92 27.83 9.51 22.27
N ALA A 93 27.74 10.44 23.22
CA ALA A 93 27.87 11.86 22.93
C ALA A 93 29.21 12.18 22.22
N GLU A 94 30.24 11.37 22.45
CA GLU A 94 31.55 11.46 21.81
C GLU A 94 31.50 11.11 20.31
N MET A 95 30.79 10.03 19.93
CA MET A 95 30.62 9.64 18.53
C MET A 95 29.82 10.68 17.72
N LEU A 96 28.86 11.35 18.36
CA LEU A 96 28.12 12.46 17.74
C LEU A 96 29.02 13.68 17.53
N ALA A 97 29.91 13.98 18.48
CA ALA A 97 30.89 15.06 18.34
C ALA A 97 31.94 14.78 17.26
N GLU A 98 32.31 13.52 17.05
CA GLU A 98 33.26 13.11 16.01
C GLU A 98 32.64 13.18 14.60
N LEU A 99 31.36 12.84 14.45
CA LEU A 99 30.63 13.02 13.19
C LEU A 99 30.40 14.49 12.82
N ASP A 100 30.14 15.36 13.81
CA ASP A 100 30.03 16.81 13.57
C ASP A 100 31.37 17.43 13.14
N LYS A 101 32.50 16.91 13.65
CA LYS A 101 33.85 17.30 13.19
C LYS A 101 34.11 16.88 11.75
N GLY A 102 33.68 15.69 11.33
CA GLY A 102 33.81 15.24 9.93
C GLY A 102 33.02 16.12 8.95
N ARG A 103 31.80 16.53 9.33
CA ARG A 103 30.95 17.41 8.52
C ARG A 103 31.52 18.82 8.37
N THR A 104 32.23 19.32 9.38
CA THR A 104 32.90 20.63 9.29
C THR A 104 34.10 20.59 8.35
N VAL A 105 34.83 19.47 8.28
CA VAL A 105 35.97 19.31 7.37
C VAL A 105 35.52 19.24 5.90
N GLU A 106 34.47 18.47 5.58
CA GLU A 106 33.88 18.45 4.22
C GLU A 106 33.35 19.83 3.77
N THR A 107 32.84 20.62 4.72
CA THR A 107 32.34 21.98 4.41
C THR A 107 33.49 22.97 4.18
N VAL A 108 34.66 22.75 4.77
CA VAL A 108 35.85 23.59 4.56
C VAL A 108 36.58 23.23 3.26
N GLU A 109 36.56 21.95 2.85
CA GLU A 109 37.22 21.49 1.61
C GLU A 109 36.42 21.88 0.34
N ALA A 110 35.10 22.04 0.45
CA ALA A 110 34.25 22.55 -0.63
C ALA A 110 34.30 24.08 -0.82
N ALA A 111 35.02 24.82 0.04
CA ALA A 111 35.08 26.29 0.01
C ALA A 111 36.34 26.85 -0.70
N ALA A 112 37.14 26.01 -1.36
CA ALA A 112 38.41 26.38 -2.00
C ALA A 112 38.32 26.59 -3.53
N GLU A 113 37.25 27.23 -4.03
CA GLU A 113 37.23 27.84 -5.37
C GLU A 113 36.80 29.32 -5.27
N PRO A 114 37.47 30.27 -5.95
CA PRO A 114 37.32 31.68 -5.67
C PRO A 114 36.19 32.31 -6.51
N GLN A 115 35.12 32.77 -5.85
CA GLN A 115 34.24 33.77 -6.44
C GLN A 115 34.01 34.95 -5.50
N ALA A 116 34.10 36.12 -6.13
CA ALA A 116 34.15 37.46 -5.58
C ALA A 116 33.00 37.83 -4.62
N GLU A 117 33.40 38.55 -3.58
CA GLU A 117 32.63 39.51 -2.77
C GLU A 117 31.73 40.45 -3.61
N PRO A 118 30.65 41.04 -3.04
CA PRO A 118 30.75 41.82 -1.80
C PRO A 118 29.62 41.69 -0.75
N ALA A 119 30.09 41.74 0.50
CA ALA A 119 29.74 42.66 1.59
C ALA A 119 28.28 42.84 2.09
N GLY A 120 28.15 42.63 3.41
CA GLY A 120 27.08 43.11 4.28
C GLY A 120 26.75 42.09 5.38
N ALA A 121 27.61 41.86 6.37
CA ALA A 121 27.58 42.48 7.72
C ALA A 121 26.23 42.28 8.46
N ALA A 122 26.11 41.79 9.70
CA ALA A 122 27.09 41.41 10.72
C ALA A 122 26.43 40.57 11.84
N ASP A 123 27.27 39.73 12.45
CA ASP A 123 27.45 39.36 13.87
C ASP A 123 26.30 39.00 14.83
N GLY A 124 26.58 37.92 15.58
CA GLY A 124 25.94 37.62 16.87
C GLY A 124 26.23 36.22 17.43
N GLN A 125 27.42 36.02 18.01
CA GLN A 125 27.83 34.91 18.90
C GLN A 125 26.75 34.64 19.98
N GLY A 126 26.45 33.43 20.47
CA GLY A 126 27.29 32.32 20.90
C GLY A 126 27.35 32.28 22.43
N THR A 127 26.51 31.47 23.10
CA THR A 127 26.81 30.92 24.45
C THR A 127 25.93 29.71 24.76
N ALA A 128 26.59 28.59 25.01
CA ALA A 128 26.02 27.41 25.65
C ALA A 128 25.87 27.64 27.16
N THR A 129 24.76 27.21 27.74
CA THR A 129 24.65 26.94 29.18
C THR A 129 23.87 25.64 29.36
N ALA A 130 24.50 24.70 30.05
CA ALA A 130 23.96 23.40 30.39
C ALA A 130 22.77 23.54 31.37
N ALA A 131 21.63 23.00 30.99
CA ALA A 131 20.50 22.73 31.88
C ALA A 131 19.77 21.45 31.40
N ALA A 132 19.33 20.64 32.37
CA ALA A 132 18.69 19.32 32.27
C ALA A 132 17.70 19.14 31.10
N PRO A 133 17.49 17.91 30.57
CA PRO A 133 16.75 17.70 29.33
C PRO A 133 15.25 17.96 29.53
N ALA A 134 14.84 19.21 29.31
CA ALA A 134 13.45 19.55 29.04
C ALA A 134 13.02 18.82 27.76
N LYS A 135 11.89 18.11 27.83
CA LYS A 135 11.26 17.40 26.70
C LYS A 135 11.34 18.26 25.43
N ALA A 136 12.22 17.87 24.51
CA ALA A 136 12.40 18.56 23.24
C ALA A 136 11.05 18.65 22.53
N LYS A 137 10.47 19.87 22.50
CA LYS A 137 9.31 20.17 21.68
C LYS A 137 9.76 19.94 20.24
N ARG A 138 9.29 18.84 19.64
CA ARG A 138 9.50 18.53 18.23
C ARG A 138 9.10 19.77 17.42
N LYS A 139 10.08 20.47 16.82
CA LYS A 139 9.81 21.60 15.91
C LYS A 139 8.86 21.10 14.83
N ALA A 140 7.77 21.83 14.59
CA ALA A 140 6.90 21.55 13.47
C ALA A 140 7.74 21.63 12.18
N PRO A 141 7.57 20.70 11.21
CA PRO A 141 8.36 20.71 9.99
C PRO A 141 8.15 22.04 9.26
N GLU A 142 9.26 22.73 8.94
CA GLU A 142 9.31 24.11 8.40
C GLU A 142 8.51 24.30 7.10
N GLY A 143 8.15 23.23 6.38
CA GLY A 143 7.31 23.30 5.18
C GLY A 143 5.79 23.19 5.41
N SER A 144 5.32 22.87 6.62
CA SER A 144 3.88 22.59 6.85
C SER A 144 2.99 23.83 6.87
N LEU A 145 3.55 25.01 7.18
CA LEU A 145 2.80 26.26 7.26
C LEU A 145 2.19 26.64 5.90
N GLY A 146 2.96 26.50 4.82
CA GLY A 146 2.49 26.82 3.46
C GLY A 146 1.25 26.01 3.07
N PHE A 147 1.21 24.72 3.42
CA PHE A 147 0.05 23.87 3.15
C PHE A 147 -1.20 24.30 3.94
N TYR A 148 -1.05 24.73 5.20
CA TYR A 148 -2.18 25.29 5.95
C TYR A 148 -2.70 26.59 5.35
N VAL A 149 -1.81 27.46 4.87
CA VAL A 149 -2.19 28.72 4.21
C VAL A 149 -2.98 28.43 2.92
N VAL A 150 -2.49 27.54 2.06
CA VAL A 150 -3.21 27.18 0.82
C VAL A 150 -4.54 26.50 1.14
N ALA A 151 -4.58 25.59 2.13
CA ALA A 151 -5.82 24.96 2.55
C ALA A 151 -6.88 25.98 3.02
N PHE A 152 -6.45 26.99 3.77
CA PHE A 152 -7.32 28.08 4.20
C PHE A 152 -7.81 28.95 3.02
N MET A 153 -6.94 29.29 2.07
CA MET A 153 -7.33 30.06 0.88
C MET A 153 -8.32 29.29 -0.01
N SER A 154 -8.12 27.99 -0.17
CA SER A 154 -9.09 27.11 -0.83
C SER A 154 -10.43 27.07 -0.11
N LEU A 155 -10.44 27.12 1.22
CA LEU A 155 -11.66 27.21 2.01
C LEU A 155 -12.43 28.51 1.70
N LEU A 156 -11.74 29.64 1.50
CA LEU A 156 -12.37 30.91 1.07
C LEU A 156 -13.11 30.78 -0.27
N VAL A 157 -12.54 30.04 -1.23
CA VAL A 157 -13.19 29.76 -2.52
C VAL A 157 -14.44 28.87 -2.34
N SER A 158 -14.37 27.91 -1.40
CA SER A 158 -15.51 27.07 -1.02
C SER A 158 -16.62 27.88 -0.34
N VAL A 159 -16.25 28.84 0.52
CA VAL A 159 -17.17 29.79 1.16
C VAL A 159 -17.93 30.60 0.12
N ASP A 160 -17.23 31.26 -0.80
CA ASP A 160 -17.87 32.08 -1.86
C ASP A 160 -18.87 31.25 -2.68
N THR A 161 -18.46 30.03 -3.04
CA THR A 161 -19.29 29.13 -3.85
C THR A 161 -20.56 28.72 -3.10
N SER A 162 -20.43 28.27 -1.85
CA SER A 162 -21.56 27.82 -1.03
C SER A 162 -22.48 28.99 -0.67
N TRP A 163 -21.92 30.15 -0.33
CA TRP A 163 -22.66 31.36 -0.01
C TRP A 163 -23.56 31.82 -1.16
N ARG A 164 -22.99 31.87 -2.37
CA ARG A 164 -23.74 32.24 -3.58
C ARG A 164 -24.76 31.18 -3.97
N PHE A 165 -24.43 29.89 -3.81
CA PHE A 165 -25.36 28.81 -4.09
C PHE A 165 -26.59 28.86 -3.17
N PHE A 166 -26.41 28.99 -1.86
CA PHE A 166 -27.53 29.08 -0.91
C PHE A 166 -28.42 30.31 -1.18
N GLY A 167 -27.83 31.42 -1.61
CA GLY A 167 -28.59 32.61 -1.93
C GLY A 167 -29.34 32.55 -3.26
N ILE A 168 -28.66 32.13 -4.32
CA ILE A 168 -29.19 32.20 -5.69
C ILE A 168 -30.04 30.97 -6.03
N LYS A 169 -29.63 29.78 -5.59
CA LYS A 169 -30.28 28.51 -5.98
C LYS A 169 -31.27 28.01 -4.94
N LEU A 170 -30.96 28.14 -3.65
CA LEU A 170 -31.88 27.71 -2.57
C LEU A 170 -32.82 28.83 -2.09
N GLY A 171 -32.59 30.09 -2.48
CA GLY A 171 -33.45 31.21 -2.12
C GLY A 171 -33.42 31.59 -0.63
N ILE A 172 -32.44 31.10 0.12
CA ILE A 172 -32.28 31.43 1.54
C ILE A 172 -31.78 32.87 1.62
N THR A 173 -32.52 33.82 2.18
CA THR A 173 -32.12 35.26 2.20
C THR A 173 -31.47 35.69 3.51
N SER A 174 -31.70 34.95 4.59
CA SER A 174 -31.14 35.13 5.92
C SER A 174 -29.62 34.90 5.94
N VAL A 175 -28.87 35.90 6.38
CA VAL A 175 -27.39 35.84 6.48
C VAL A 175 -26.96 34.79 7.51
N GLU A 176 -27.67 34.70 8.63
CA GLU A 176 -27.39 33.77 9.72
C GLU A 176 -27.55 32.30 9.28
N GLU A 177 -28.60 32.00 8.53
CA GLU A 177 -28.91 30.66 8.05
C GLU A 177 -27.86 30.19 7.01
N ARG A 178 -27.50 31.07 6.07
CA ARG A 178 -26.41 30.80 5.11
C ARG A 178 -25.08 30.55 5.82
N ALA A 179 -24.76 31.35 6.83
CA ALA A 179 -23.54 31.21 7.61
C ALA A 179 -23.52 29.88 8.38
N ALA A 180 -24.63 29.48 8.98
CA ALA A 180 -24.76 28.22 9.71
C ALA A 180 -24.57 27.01 8.77
N MET A 181 -25.26 26.97 7.62
CA MET A 181 -25.15 25.85 6.67
C MET A 181 -23.72 25.69 6.13
N PHE A 182 -23.08 26.81 5.77
CA PHE A 182 -21.70 26.82 5.33
C PHE A 182 -20.75 26.31 6.43
N ALA A 183 -20.91 26.83 7.66
CA ALA A 183 -20.09 26.42 8.80
C ALA A 183 -20.19 24.91 9.06
N VAL A 184 -21.38 24.32 8.95
CA VAL A 184 -21.56 22.87 9.10
C VAL A 184 -20.71 22.08 8.10
N VAL A 185 -20.70 22.47 6.83
CA VAL A 185 -19.95 21.76 5.79
C VAL A 185 -18.44 21.88 6.01
N GLU A 186 -17.93 23.09 6.25
CA GLU A 186 -16.49 23.30 6.40
C GLU A 186 -15.94 22.71 7.71
N VAL A 187 -16.65 22.88 8.82
CA VAL A 187 -16.26 22.27 10.09
C VAL A 187 -16.27 20.75 9.95
N ALA A 188 -17.22 20.17 9.21
CA ALA A 188 -17.23 18.74 8.94
C ALA A 188 -16.03 18.28 8.09
N LEU A 189 -15.62 19.05 7.07
CA LEU A 189 -14.41 18.76 6.28
C LEU A 189 -13.14 18.80 7.13
N ILE A 190 -12.99 19.84 7.95
CA ILE A 190 -11.86 19.99 8.88
C ILE A 190 -11.85 18.84 9.91
N ALA A 191 -13.00 18.52 10.50
CA ALA A 191 -13.17 17.41 11.43
C ALA A 191 -12.82 16.07 10.79
N CYS A 192 -13.20 15.84 9.53
CA CYS A 192 -12.80 14.65 8.77
C CYS A 192 -11.27 14.57 8.62
N GLY A 193 -10.59 15.68 8.35
CA GLY A 193 -9.13 15.77 8.33
C GLY A 193 -8.48 15.33 9.65
N PHE A 194 -8.97 15.88 10.77
CA PHE A 194 -8.48 15.50 12.11
C PHE A 194 -8.80 14.05 12.47
N ALA A 195 -10.01 13.57 12.15
CA ALA A 195 -10.42 12.19 12.37
C ALA A 195 -9.54 11.21 11.60
N MET A 196 -9.21 11.51 10.34
CA MET A 196 -8.25 10.71 9.57
C MET A 196 -6.86 10.70 10.22
N ARG A 197 -6.36 11.85 10.66
CA ARG A 197 -5.07 11.93 11.37
C ARG A 197 -5.08 11.12 12.66
N ALA A 198 -6.16 11.19 13.45
CA ALA A 198 -6.33 10.41 14.67
C ALA A 198 -6.38 8.90 14.37
N GLY A 199 -7.19 8.49 13.38
CA GLY A 199 -7.31 7.10 12.95
C GLY A 199 -5.99 6.51 12.47
N ILE A 200 -5.18 7.28 11.76
CA ILE A 200 -3.84 6.86 11.32
C ILE A 200 -2.89 6.69 12.50
N ARG A 201 -2.95 7.59 13.50
CA ARG A 201 -2.12 7.50 14.71
C ARG A 201 -2.49 6.31 15.59
N SER A 202 -3.75 5.89 15.63
CA SER A 202 -4.21 4.78 16.47
C SER A 202 -4.21 3.42 15.76
N THR A 203 -4.66 3.36 14.51
CA THR A 203 -4.92 2.11 13.78
C THR A 203 -4.12 1.96 12.47
N GLY A 204 -3.35 2.97 12.08
CA GLY A 204 -2.60 2.98 10.82
C GLY A 204 -3.47 3.16 9.57
N LYS A 205 -4.77 3.46 9.71
CA LYS A 205 -5.71 3.67 8.61
C LYS A 205 -6.53 4.96 8.81
N PRO A 206 -6.88 5.68 7.74
CA PRO A 206 -7.67 6.93 7.83
C PRO A 206 -9.14 6.71 8.27
N GLY A 207 -9.64 5.48 8.29
CA GLY A 207 -11.00 5.17 8.72
C GLY A 207 -12.10 5.64 7.74
N PRO A 208 -13.39 5.58 8.16
CA PRO A 208 -14.53 5.95 7.33
C PRO A 208 -14.61 7.45 7.01
N ALA A 209 -13.92 8.29 7.79
CA ALA A 209 -13.85 9.74 7.60
C ALA A 209 -13.40 10.13 6.18
N ARG A 210 -12.57 9.29 5.52
CA ARG A 210 -12.17 9.49 4.12
C ARG A 210 -13.38 9.47 3.17
N LEU A 211 -14.34 8.57 3.37
CA LEU A 211 -15.51 8.48 2.49
C LEU A 211 -16.42 9.69 2.68
N ILE A 212 -16.64 10.08 3.93
CA ILE A 212 -17.44 11.26 4.28
C ILE A 212 -16.82 12.53 3.68
N LEU A 213 -15.50 12.69 3.78
CA LEU A 213 -14.76 13.79 3.18
C LEU A 213 -15.00 13.89 1.66
N TRP A 214 -14.88 12.77 0.93
CA TRP A 214 -15.11 12.76 -0.51
C TRP A 214 -16.58 13.00 -0.88
N ALA A 215 -17.53 12.52 -0.06
CA ALA A 215 -18.95 12.81 -0.24
C ALA A 215 -19.23 14.31 -0.08
N LEU A 216 -18.66 14.95 0.94
CA LEU A 216 -18.76 16.40 1.15
C LEU A 216 -18.10 17.18 0.01
N CYS A 217 -16.91 16.78 -0.46
CA CYS A 217 -16.29 17.39 -1.64
C CYS A 217 -17.13 17.24 -2.90
N ALA A 218 -17.81 16.09 -3.09
CA ALA A 218 -18.70 15.88 -4.22
C ALA A 218 -19.95 16.77 -4.14
N ALA A 219 -20.51 16.94 -2.94
CA ALA A 219 -21.62 17.87 -2.71
C ALA A 219 -21.20 19.32 -3.01
N SER A 220 -20.03 19.77 -2.52
CA SER A 220 -19.46 21.08 -2.88
C SER A 220 -19.18 21.20 -4.37
N GLY A 221 -18.76 20.10 -5.01
CA GLY A 221 -18.58 20.03 -6.45
C GLY A 221 -19.87 20.26 -7.21
N TYR A 222 -20.95 19.59 -6.82
CA TYR A 222 -22.28 19.80 -7.38
C TYR A 222 -22.73 21.25 -7.27
N MET A 223 -22.58 21.88 -6.10
CA MET A 223 -22.92 23.30 -5.91
C MET A 223 -22.14 24.21 -6.88
N ALA A 224 -20.86 23.94 -7.10
CA ALA A 224 -20.03 24.71 -8.03
C ALA A 224 -20.48 24.56 -9.49
N PHE A 225 -20.77 23.33 -9.93
CA PHE A 225 -21.25 23.05 -11.28
C PHE A 225 -22.62 23.67 -11.56
N ASP A 226 -23.56 23.54 -10.62
CA ASP A 226 -24.90 24.09 -10.78
C ASP A 226 -24.92 25.64 -10.76
N LEU A 227 -24.02 26.25 -9.98
CA LEU A 227 -23.92 27.70 -9.89
C LEU A 227 -23.21 28.33 -11.09
N ALA A 228 -22.09 27.75 -11.52
CA ALA A 228 -21.17 28.42 -12.44
C ALA A 228 -21.15 27.80 -13.85
N GLY A 229 -21.64 26.56 -14.01
CA GLY A 229 -21.53 25.79 -15.24
C GLY A 229 -20.25 24.94 -15.32
N PRO A 230 -19.98 24.27 -16.45
CA PRO A 230 -18.96 23.21 -16.52
C PRO A 230 -17.53 23.70 -16.29
N VAL A 231 -17.13 24.78 -16.96
CA VAL A 231 -15.73 25.23 -16.99
C VAL A 231 -15.34 25.95 -15.70
N SER A 232 -16.12 26.96 -15.32
CA SER A 232 -15.94 27.74 -14.09
C SER A 232 -16.27 26.93 -12.84
N GLY A 233 -17.26 26.02 -12.92
CA GLY A 233 -17.57 25.06 -11.86
C GLY A 233 -16.37 24.16 -11.60
N LEU A 234 -15.79 23.55 -12.63
CA LEU A 234 -14.58 22.73 -12.48
C LEU A 234 -13.42 23.50 -11.85
N ALA A 235 -13.17 24.74 -12.27
CA ALA A 235 -12.13 25.57 -11.67
C ALA A 235 -12.38 25.82 -10.17
N ARG A 236 -13.63 26.07 -9.77
CA ARG A 236 -14.03 26.24 -8.36
C ARG A 236 -13.90 24.95 -7.56
N VAL A 237 -14.25 23.80 -8.13
CA VAL A 237 -14.06 22.49 -7.48
C VAL A 237 -12.57 22.21 -7.25
N ALA A 238 -11.76 22.46 -8.28
CA ALA A 238 -10.32 22.24 -8.24
C ALA A 238 -9.65 23.14 -7.20
N LEU A 239 -9.86 24.46 -7.28
CA LEU A 239 -9.22 25.45 -6.39
C LEU A 239 -9.83 25.54 -5.00
N GLY A 240 -11.09 25.11 -4.84
CA GLY A 240 -11.80 25.09 -3.56
C GLY A 240 -11.67 23.74 -2.85
N PRO A 241 -12.71 22.91 -2.82
CA PRO A 241 -12.77 21.73 -1.95
C PRO A 241 -11.66 20.71 -2.23
N VAL A 242 -11.28 20.48 -3.49
CA VAL A 242 -10.24 19.47 -3.82
C VAL A 242 -8.86 19.93 -3.36
N LEU A 243 -8.42 21.11 -3.79
CA LEU A 243 -7.13 21.66 -3.37
C LEU A 243 -7.07 21.84 -1.85
N GLY A 244 -8.15 22.33 -1.24
CA GLY A 244 -8.24 22.50 0.21
C GLY A 244 -8.03 21.19 0.98
N VAL A 245 -8.73 20.13 0.56
CA VAL A 245 -8.58 18.80 1.17
C VAL A 245 -7.19 18.22 0.96
N VAL A 246 -6.63 18.31 -0.25
CA VAL A 246 -5.29 17.80 -0.54
C VAL A 246 -4.24 18.56 0.27
N MET A 247 -4.31 19.87 0.34
CA MET A 247 -3.36 20.69 1.10
C MET A 247 -3.51 20.46 2.59
N LEU A 248 -4.73 20.34 3.13
CA LEU A 248 -4.95 19.96 4.51
C LEU A 248 -4.40 18.56 4.81
N HIS A 249 -4.55 17.61 3.88
CA HIS A 249 -3.99 16.27 4.00
C HIS A 249 -2.46 16.28 4.11
N LEU A 250 -1.79 17.05 3.25
CA LEU A 250 -0.34 17.27 3.27
C LEU A 250 0.10 18.00 4.55
N ALA A 251 -0.63 19.04 4.96
CA ALA A 251 -0.36 19.83 6.16
C ALA A 251 -0.43 18.99 7.44
N LEU A 252 -1.38 18.05 7.51
CA LEU A 252 -1.50 17.09 8.60
C LEU A 252 -0.40 16.02 8.58
N GLY A 253 0.35 15.91 7.47
CA GLY A 253 1.46 14.98 7.28
C GLY A 253 1.00 13.53 7.37
N ILE A 254 -0.14 13.23 6.75
CA ILE A 254 -0.67 11.87 6.65
C ILE A 254 0.20 11.01 5.74
N GLU A 255 0.73 11.59 4.65
CA GLU A 255 1.43 10.88 3.59
C GLU A 255 2.90 10.56 3.94
N LEU A 256 3.63 11.52 4.55
CA LEU A 256 5.04 11.35 4.93
C LEU A 256 5.30 10.23 5.96
N ARG A 257 4.26 9.78 6.67
CA ARG A 257 4.36 8.75 7.71
C ARG A 257 3.91 7.38 7.27
N HIS A 258 3.44 7.23 6.03
CA HIS A 258 2.91 5.95 5.53
C HIS A 258 3.95 5.11 4.76
N THR A 259 5.19 5.57 4.62
CA THR A 259 6.28 4.84 3.94
C THR A 259 6.81 3.62 4.70
N ARG A 260 6.24 3.28 5.86
CA ARG A 260 6.48 1.98 6.51
C ARG A 260 5.15 1.39 6.99
N GLN A 261 4.49 0.58 6.15
CA GLN A 261 4.19 -0.84 6.47
C GLN A 261 3.19 -1.52 5.51
N ARG A 262 3.58 -2.77 5.18
CA ARG A 262 2.81 -4.01 5.01
C ARG A 262 1.50 -3.97 4.21
N VAL A 263 1.55 -4.72 3.11
CA VAL A 263 0.44 -5.22 2.29
C VAL A 263 -0.71 -5.71 3.18
N THR A 264 -1.77 -4.92 3.27
CA THR A 264 -2.99 -5.29 4.01
C THR A 264 -3.89 -6.19 3.17
N THR A 265 -4.77 -6.96 3.81
CA THR A 265 -5.77 -7.81 3.15
C THR A 265 -6.62 -7.04 2.12
N TRP A 266 -6.81 -5.74 2.32
CA TRP A 266 -7.47 -4.85 1.36
C TRP A 266 -6.67 -4.65 0.07
N ALA A 267 -5.34 -4.69 0.12
CA ALA A 267 -4.51 -4.69 -1.09
C ALA A 267 -4.64 -6.01 -1.86
N ARG A 268 -4.92 -7.14 -1.18
CA ARG A 268 -5.25 -8.41 -1.84
C ARG A 268 -6.65 -8.38 -2.43
N VAL A 269 -7.64 -7.87 -1.70
CA VAL A 269 -9.02 -7.73 -2.21
C VAL A 269 -9.08 -6.73 -3.36
N SER A 270 -8.38 -5.60 -3.28
CA SER A 270 -8.30 -4.65 -4.39
C SER A 270 -7.52 -5.23 -5.56
N ARG A 271 -6.52 -6.08 -5.32
CA ARG A 271 -5.81 -6.80 -6.36
C ARG A 271 -6.68 -7.85 -7.02
N GLU A 272 -7.46 -8.61 -6.26
CA GLU A 272 -8.44 -9.59 -6.75
C GLU A 272 -9.59 -8.91 -7.53
N LEU A 273 -10.06 -7.76 -7.03
CA LEU A 273 -11.10 -6.98 -7.68
C LEU A 273 -10.56 -6.30 -8.94
N LYS A 274 -9.32 -5.76 -8.88
CA LYS A 274 -8.59 -5.23 -10.04
C LYS A 274 -8.33 -6.35 -11.05
N GLU A 275 -7.97 -7.55 -10.63
CA GLU A 275 -7.76 -8.73 -11.48
C GLU A 275 -9.07 -9.22 -12.09
N ARG A 276 -10.20 -9.18 -11.38
CA ARG A 276 -11.52 -9.50 -11.95
C ARG A 276 -12.01 -8.43 -12.93
N PHE A 277 -11.73 -7.15 -12.65
CA PHE A 277 -12.06 -6.04 -13.55
C PHE A 277 -11.16 -6.03 -14.79
N LEU A 278 -9.86 -6.30 -14.61
CA LEU A 278 -8.85 -6.38 -15.67
C LEU A 278 -8.93 -7.69 -16.46
N SER A 279 -9.43 -8.78 -15.87
CA SER A 279 -9.81 -10.01 -16.58
C SER A 279 -10.98 -9.73 -17.54
N ARG A 280 -11.94 -8.92 -17.10
CA ARG A 280 -13.06 -8.47 -17.94
C ARG A 280 -12.65 -7.45 -19.01
N LEU A 281 -11.56 -6.71 -18.76
CA LEU A 281 -10.97 -5.74 -19.69
C LEU A 281 -9.75 -6.29 -20.47
N GLY A 282 -9.40 -7.57 -20.32
CA GLY A 282 -8.31 -8.23 -21.05
C GLY A 282 -6.90 -7.68 -20.79
N LEU A 283 -6.68 -7.01 -19.66
CA LEU A 283 -5.44 -6.30 -19.31
C LEU A 283 -4.94 -6.68 -17.90
N GLY A 284 -4.95 -7.97 -17.56
CA GLY A 284 -4.21 -8.47 -16.39
C GLY A 284 -2.70 -8.37 -16.60
N ASP A 285 -1.98 -7.94 -15.55
CA ASP A 285 -0.52 -7.89 -15.45
C ASP A 285 0.09 -9.28 -15.66
N ASP A 286 0.37 -9.61 -16.92
CA ASP A 286 1.56 -10.40 -17.24
C ASP A 286 2.72 -9.40 -17.30
N GLU A 287 3.56 -9.38 -16.26
CA GLU A 287 4.95 -8.90 -16.40
C GLU A 287 5.76 -9.72 -17.42
N ARG A 288 5.12 -10.69 -18.10
CA ARG A 288 5.56 -11.24 -19.37
C ARG A 288 4.83 -10.54 -20.53
N ASP A 289 5.42 -9.41 -20.87
CA ASP A 289 5.54 -8.89 -22.23
C ASP A 289 4.22 -8.67 -23.00
N ALA A 290 3.74 -7.42 -23.02
CA ALA A 290 2.63 -6.99 -23.86
C ALA A 290 2.88 -7.30 -25.36
N LEU A 291 4.15 -7.39 -25.78
CA LEU A 291 4.54 -7.82 -27.12
C LEU A 291 4.28 -9.31 -27.36
N ALA A 292 4.50 -10.18 -26.36
CA ALA A 292 4.15 -11.61 -26.47
C ALA A 292 2.64 -11.78 -26.68
N ARG A 293 1.81 -11.05 -25.91
CA ARG A 293 0.35 -11.09 -26.06
C ARG A 293 -0.16 -10.55 -27.40
N THR A 294 0.52 -9.57 -28.01
CA THR A 294 0.14 -9.09 -29.35
C THR A 294 0.56 -10.07 -30.45
N ARG A 295 1.75 -10.67 -30.32
CA ARG A 295 2.26 -11.73 -31.20
C ARG A 295 1.41 -12.99 -31.13
N ASP A 296 0.99 -13.42 -29.95
CA ASP A 296 0.11 -14.57 -29.75
C ASP A 296 -1.27 -14.36 -30.38
N ARG A 297 -1.87 -13.18 -30.17
CA ARG A 297 -3.13 -12.81 -30.84
C ARG A 297 -2.96 -12.74 -32.36
N ALA A 298 -1.80 -12.34 -32.86
CA ALA A 298 -1.51 -12.36 -34.28
C ALA A 298 -1.35 -13.79 -34.81
N ALA A 299 -0.69 -14.69 -34.07
CA ALA A 299 -0.53 -16.09 -34.43
C ALA A 299 -1.88 -16.83 -34.51
N ARG A 300 -2.75 -16.66 -33.50
CA ARG A 300 -4.12 -17.22 -33.54
C ARG A 300 -4.94 -16.70 -34.72
N ARG A 301 -4.87 -15.38 -34.99
CA ARG A 301 -5.54 -14.79 -36.16
C ARG A 301 -5.01 -15.33 -37.47
N ALA A 302 -3.70 -15.55 -37.58
CA ALA A 302 -3.09 -16.16 -38.77
C ALA A 302 -3.59 -17.61 -38.97
N ALA A 303 -3.66 -18.41 -37.91
CA ALA A 303 -4.19 -19.78 -37.96
C ALA A 303 -5.66 -19.82 -38.44
N HIS A 304 -6.52 -18.97 -37.90
CA HIS A 304 -7.92 -18.88 -38.36
C HIS A 304 -8.05 -18.38 -39.80
N LEU A 305 -7.25 -17.38 -40.20
CA LEU A 305 -7.25 -16.87 -41.57
C LEU A 305 -6.67 -17.88 -42.57
N ALA A 306 -5.78 -18.78 -42.12
CA ALA A 306 -5.29 -19.88 -42.93
C ALA A 306 -6.42 -20.88 -43.26
N ARG A 307 -7.34 -21.16 -42.32
CA ARG A 307 -8.54 -22.01 -42.56
C ARG A 307 -9.70 -21.28 -43.24
N ALA A 308 -9.75 -19.95 -43.20
CA ALA A 308 -10.87 -19.18 -43.72
C ALA A 308 -11.15 -19.47 -45.21
N SER A 309 -12.43 -19.54 -45.57
CA SER A 309 -12.90 -19.81 -46.93
C SER A 309 -12.34 -18.78 -47.93
N TRP A 310 -12.15 -19.22 -49.18
CA TRP A 310 -11.70 -18.38 -50.30
C TRP A 310 -12.58 -17.15 -50.53
N VAL A 311 -13.84 -17.20 -50.13
CA VAL A 311 -14.83 -16.10 -50.24
C VAL A 311 -14.51 -14.92 -49.30
N THR A 312 -13.60 -15.09 -48.35
CA THR A 312 -13.25 -14.03 -47.38
C THR A 312 -12.47 -12.89 -48.05
N PRO A 313 -12.99 -11.66 -48.09
CA PRO A 313 -12.30 -10.54 -48.74
C PRO A 313 -10.99 -10.21 -48.02
N PHE A 314 -9.97 -9.86 -48.80
CA PHE A 314 -8.64 -9.48 -48.30
C PHE A 314 -7.95 -10.56 -47.44
N ARG A 315 -8.33 -11.84 -47.58
CA ARG A 315 -7.74 -12.95 -46.79
C ARG A 315 -6.21 -12.98 -46.91
N LYS A 316 -5.66 -12.92 -48.12
CA LYS A 316 -4.21 -12.99 -48.36
C LYS A 316 -3.46 -11.84 -47.68
N THR A 317 -3.96 -10.61 -47.76
CA THR A 317 -3.32 -9.43 -47.16
C THR A 317 -3.46 -9.42 -45.63
N ARG A 318 -4.63 -9.82 -45.10
CA ARG A 318 -4.86 -9.96 -43.65
C ARG A 318 -4.02 -11.09 -43.05
N LEU A 319 -3.88 -12.21 -43.76
CA LEU A 319 -3.01 -13.32 -43.37
C LEU A 319 -1.55 -12.88 -43.36
N ALA A 320 -1.08 -12.25 -44.44
CA ALA A 320 0.29 -11.73 -44.51
C ALA A 320 0.60 -10.72 -43.39
N ARG A 321 -0.36 -9.83 -43.07
CA ARG A 321 -0.24 -8.89 -41.94
C ARG A 321 -0.20 -9.61 -40.59
N ALA A 322 -1.04 -10.63 -40.39
CA ALA A 322 -1.07 -11.42 -39.16
C ALA A 322 0.22 -12.23 -38.97
N LEU A 323 0.75 -12.84 -40.04
CA LEU A 323 2.03 -13.57 -40.02
C LEU A 323 3.20 -12.65 -39.67
N ARG A 324 3.27 -11.46 -40.28
CA ARG A 324 4.29 -10.46 -39.95
C ARG A 324 4.17 -9.98 -38.50
N ALA A 325 2.95 -9.71 -38.02
CA ALA A 325 2.72 -9.27 -36.64
C ALA A 325 3.00 -10.36 -35.59
N ALA A 326 2.90 -11.64 -35.96
CA ALA A 326 3.25 -12.76 -35.09
C ALA A 326 4.77 -13.00 -34.99
N ASN A 327 5.56 -12.45 -35.93
CA ASN A 327 7.00 -12.67 -36.07
C ASN A 327 7.43 -14.15 -36.16
N ALA A 328 6.54 -15.04 -36.60
CA ALA A 328 6.79 -16.48 -36.67
C ALA A 328 7.91 -16.88 -37.66
N ALA A 329 8.33 -15.98 -38.55
CA ALA A 329 9.43 -16.21 -39.47
C ALA A 329 10.82 -16.10 -38.79
N HIS A 330 10.92 -15.34 -37.70
CA HIS A 330 12.21 -15.03 -37.04
C HIS A 330 12.27 -15.55 -35.59
N ASP A 331 11.18 -16.14 -35.07
CA ASP A 331 11.10 -16.66 -33.71
C ASP A 331 10.53 -18.08 -33.70
N GLU A 332 11.36 -19.04 -33.29
CA GLU A 332 11.03 -20.46 -33.24
C GLU A 332 9.86 -20.77 -32.30
N ARG A 333 9.79 -20.07 -31.16
CA ARG A 333 8.73 -20.29 -30.17
C ARG A 333 7.38 -19.85 -30.74
N MET A 334 7.36 -18.70 -31.42
CA MET A 334 6.16 -18.21 -32.10
C MET A 334 5.75 -19.08 -33.28
N ARG A 335 6.73 -19.67 -34.00
CA ARG A 335 6.47 -20.65 -35.06
C ARG A 335 5.81 -21.92 -34.52
N ALA A 336 6.37 -22.51 -33.48
CA ALA A 336 5.79 -23.68 -32.82
C ALA A 336 4.37 -23.39 -32.31
N ARG A 337 4.14 -22.20 -31.73
CA ARG A 337 2.82 -21.78 -31.27
C ARG A 337 1.82 -21.63 -32.42
N LEU A 338 2.22 -20.97 -33.51
CA LEU A 338 1.38 -20.81 -34.69
C LEU A 338 0.96 -22.18 -35.28
N MET A 339 1.90 -23.13 -35.36
CA MET A 339 1.62 -24.48 -35.84
C MET A 339 0.67 -25.25 -34.91
N ALA A 340 0.84 -25.12 -33.58
CA ALA A 340 -0.07 -25.71 -32.60
C ALA A 340 -1.50 -25.15 -32.70
N GLU A 341 -1.63 -23.83 -32.86
CA GLU A 341 -2.93 -23.18 -33.05
C GLU A 341 -3.56 -23.55 -34.40
N LEU A 342 -2.75 -23.71 -35.46
CA LEU A 342 -3.24 -24.19 -36.75
C LEU A 342 -3.75 -25.64 -36.66
N ALA A 343 -3.01 -26.52 -36.01
CA ALA A 343 -3.42 -27.90 -35.76
C ALA A 343 -4.74 -27.94 -34.97
N ALA A 344 -4.84 -27.18 -33.88
CA ALA A 344 -6.06 -27.09 -33.09
C ALA A 344 -7.27 -26.61 -33.92
N VAL A 345 -7.08 -25.61 -34.78
CA VAL A 345 -8.13 -25.08 -35.65
C VAL A 345 -8.50 -26.06 -36.77
N GLN A 346 -7.55 -26.87 -37.27
CA GLN A 346 -7.84 -27.91 -38.26
C GLN A 346 -8.65 -29.06 -37.66
N HIS A 347 -8.27 -29.54 -36.48
CA HIS A 347 -8.93 -30.67 -35.80
C HIS A 347 -10.18 -30.27 -34.99
N ALA A 348 -10.55 -28.99 -34.97
CA ALA A 348 -11.74 -28.52 -34.25
C ALA A 348 -13.05 -29.19 -34.72
N ASP A 349 -13.17 -29.48 -36.02
CA ASP A 349 -14.35 -30.15 -36.57
C ASP A 349 -14.40 -31.64 -36.22
N GLU A 350 -13.25 -32.27 -35.98
CA GLU A 350 -13.16 -33.64 -35.48
C GLU A 350 -13.56 -33.73 -34.01
N LEU A 351 -13.14 -32.76 -33.19
CA LEU A 351 -13.56 -32.65 -31.79
C LEU A 351 -15.08 -32.52 -31.65
N ARG A 352 -15.76 -31.83 -32.58
CA ARG A 352 -17.22 -31.74 -32.60
C ARG A 352 -17.90 -33.08 -32.89
N ARG A 353 -17.22 -33.99 -33.58
CA ARG A 353 -17.74 -35.32 -33.95
C ARG A 353 -17.42 -36.39 -32.92
N LEU A 354 -16.58 -36.09 -31.93
CA LEU A 354 -16.33 -37.01 -30.82
C LEU A 354 -17.57 -37.06 -29.93
N ASP A 355 -18.22 -38.21 -29.91
CA ASP A 355 -19.30 -38.51 -28.97
C ASP A 355 -18.69 -38.77 -27.59
N LEU A 356 -18.49 -37.68 -26.84
CA LEU A 356 -18.01 -37.75 -25.46
C LEU A 356 -19.21 -38.00 -24.55
N ALA A 357 -19.22 -39.16 -23.89
CA ALA A 357 -20.23 -39.46 -22.87
C ALA A 357 -20.20 -38.38 -21.78
N SER A 358 -21.34 -37.70 -21.58
CA SER A 358 -21.45 -36.66 -20.55
C SER A 358 -21.14 -37.25 -19.17
N PRO A 359 -20.19 -36.68 -18.41
CA PRO A 359 -19.86 -37.16 -17.07
C PRO A 359 -20.97 -36.88 -16.06
N TRP A 360 -21.99 -36.08 -16.42
CA TRP A 360 -23.09 -35.68 -15.56
C TRP A 360 -24.42 -36.32 -15.97
N ALA A 361 -24.39 -37.29 -16.90
CA ALA A 361 -25.56 -38.11 -17.18
C ALA A 361 -25.86 -39.00 -15.97
N ASP A 362 -27.07 -38.86 -15.42
CA ASP A 362 -27.51 -39.52 -14.21
C ASP A 362 -27.26 -41.05 -14.27
N PRO A 363 -26.62 -41.65 -13.25
CA PRO A 363 -26.41 -43.11 -13.19
C PRO A 363 -27.73 -43.89 -13.31
N LEU A 364 -28.83 -43.29 -12.84
CA LEU A 364 -30.19 -43.83 -12.92
C LEU A 364 -30.67 -44.01 -14.37
N THR A 365 -30.35 -43.06 -15.25
CA THR A 365 -30.72 -43.14 -16.67
C THR A 365 -29.92 -44.23 -17.40
N LYS A 366 -28.69 -44.50 -16.94
CA LYS A 366 -27.89 -45.66 -17.39
C LYS A 366 -28.48 -46.98 -16.88
N ALA A 367 -28.82 -47.07 -15.61
CA ALA A 367 -29.38 -48.30 -15.01
C ALA A 367 -30.72 -48.71 -15.63
N LEU A 368 -31.62 -47.74 -15.89
CA LEU A 368 -32.91 -48.00 -16.54
C LEU A 368 -32.79 -48.44 -18.00
N LYS A 369 -31.71 -48.05 -18.70
CA LYS A 369 -31.47 -48.44 -20.10
C LYS A 369 -31.02 -49.91 -20.23
N HIS A 370 -30.42 -50.46 -19.18
CA HIS A 370 -29.96 -51.86 -19.15
C HIS A 370 -31.02 -52.85 -18.68
N LEU A 371 -32.08 -52.40 -18.00
CA LEU A 371 -33.23 -53.23 -17.59
C LEU A 371 -34.30 -53.40 -18.68
N LYS A 372 -34.16 -52.70 -19.81
CA LYS A 372 -35.11 -52.73 -20.94
C LYS A 372 -34.62 -53.55 -22.14
N ARG A 373 -33.48 -54.24 -21.99
CA ARG A 373 -33.01 -55.33 -22.86
C ARG A 373 -33.12 -56.62 -22.07
#